data_AF-A0A378TJQ6-F1
#
_entry.id   AF-A0A378TJQ6-F1
#
_cell.length_a   1.000
_cell.length_b   1.000
_cell.length_c   1.000
_cell.angle_alpha   90.00
_cell.angle_beta   90.00
_cell.angle_gamma   90.00
#
_symmetry.space_group_name_H-M   'P 1'
#
loop_
_entity.id
_entity.type
_entity.pdbx_description
1 polymer ?
#
loop_
_entity_poly.entity_id
_entity_poly.type
_entity_poly.pdbx_seq_one_letter_code
_entity_poly.pdbx_strand_id
1 'polypeptide(L)'
;MSAVVLWNDADQASFDEGSQTWTVLTADGRTETARVVIDARRSRDATVAVHGMPNHFRIPGPDVERQSRLVQRCLDLFERSGATRIEAKSRVLATRWPPLPLAQRFHLTGDVPAGEDIYDGPATVNGIVVRARLSGHLAAIDGRYHWRGTVSGELPAELRKGGRAVTLAVDGREVPARLTETTPWGGYTVVGAGEPPFTL
;
A
#
# COMPACT_ATOMS: atom_id res chain seq x y z
N MET A 1 5.46 -9.35 4.07
CA MET A 1 4.05 -9.80 4.25
C MET A 1 3.97 -11.32 4.32
N SER A 2 3.00 -11.93 5.04
CA SER A 2 2.81 -13.40 5.04
C SER A 2 1.89 -13.87 3.90
N ALA A 3 2.24 -14.97 3.24
CA ALA A 3 1.45 -15.56 2.17
C ALA A 3 1.45 -17.09 2.26
N VAL A 4 0.31 -17.71 1.92
CA VAL A 4 0.15 -19.17 1.81
C VAL A 4 -0.28 -19.51 0.39
N VAL A 5 0.25 -20.62 -0.14
CA VAL A 5 -0.07 -21.09 -1.48
C VAL A 5 -0.96 -22.32 -1.39
N LEU A 6 -2.13 -22.30 -2.04
CA LEU A 6 -3.01 -23.47 -2.14
C LEU A 6 -2.60 -24.30 -3.36
N TRP A 7 -2.31 -25.57 -3.14
CA TRP A 7 -1.90 -26.50 -4.20
C TRP A 7 -2.86 -27.68 -4.34
N ASN A 8 -3.52 -28.07 -3.24
CA ASN A 8 -4.37 -29.23 -3.17
C ASN A 8 -5.85 -28.82 -3.20
N ASP A 9 -6.68 -29.59 -3.89
CA ASP A 9 -8.13 -29.36 -3.94
C ASP A 9 -8.79 -29.51 -2.56
N ALA A 10 -8.17 -30.26 -1.65
CA ALA A 10 -8.60 -30.38 -0.25
C ALA A 10 -8.23 -29.16 0.62
N ASP A 11 -7.35 -28.27 0.14
CA ASP A 11 -7.01 -27.05 0.88
C ASP A 11 -8.23 -26.11 0.91
N GLN A 12 -8.61 -25.69 2.11
CA GLN A 12 -9.72 -24.77 2.34
C GLN A 12 -9.18 -23.45 2.87
N ALA A 13 -9.77 -22.34 2.43
CA ALA A 13 -9.38 -21.02 2.88
C ALA A 13 -10.64 -20.18 3.15
N SER A 14 -10.64 -19.46 4.27
CA SER A 14 -11.68 -18.49 4.62
C SER A 14 -11.05 -17.15 4.97
N PHE A 15 -11.70 -16.07 4.56
CA PHE A 15 -11.23 -14.71 4.84
C PHE A 15 -11.94 -14.15 6.07
N ASP A 16 -11.16 -13.54 6.96
CA ASP A 16 -11.66 -12.86 8.14
C ASP A 16 -11.61 -11.33 7.92
N GLU A 17 -12.79 -10.71 7.89
CA GLU A 17 -12.93 -9.27 7.66
C GLU A 17 -12.43 -8.40 8.84
N GLY A 18 -12.34 -8.93 10.05
CA GLY A 18 -11.86 -8.16 11.21
C GLY A 18 -10.35 -7.96 11.18
N SER A 19 -9.61 -9.05 10.94
CA SER A 19 -8.16 -9.07 10.86
C SER A 19 -7.62 -8.78 9.46
N GLN A 20 -8.48 -8.82 8.43
CA GLN A 20 -8.13 -8.75 7.00
C GLN A 20 -7.11 -9.84 6.60
N THR A 21 -7.25 -11.04 7.16
CA THR A 21 -6.36 -12.19 6.90
C THR A 21 -7.15 -13.42 6.47
N TRP A 22 -6.45 -14.35 5.83
CA TRP A 22 -6.96 -15.67 5.49
C TRP A 22 -6.57 -16.68 6.57
N THR A 23 -7.51 -17.56 6.91
CA THR A 23 -7.24 -18.82 7.61
C THR A 23 -7.29 -19.95 6.57
N VAL A 24 -6.21 -20.71 6.47
CA VAL A 24 -6.05 -21.81 5.53
C VAL A 24 -5.94 -23.12 6.30
N LEU A 25 -6.84 -24.06 6.02
CA LEU A 25 -6.73 -25.45 6.43
C LEU A 25 -6.12 -26.24 5.28
N THR A 26 -4.87 -26.65 5.45
CA THR A 26 -4.14 -27.44 4.45
C THR A 26 -4.54 -28.92 4.51
N ALA A 27 -4.32 -29.64 3.42
CA ALA A 27 -4.72 -31.05 3.28
C ALA A 27 -4.12 -32.00 4.35
N ASP A 28 -3.01 -31.62 4.99
CA ASP A 28 -2.39 -32.38 6.08
C ASP A 28 -3.02 -32.10 7.46
N GLY A 29 -4.05 -31.25 7.51
CA GLY A 29 -4.78 -30.87 8.72
C GLY A 29 -4.18 -29.68 9.47
N ARG A 30 -3.11 -29.05 8.98
CA ARG A 30 -2.55 -27.84 9.59
C ARG A 30 -3.35 -26.62 9.23
N THR A 31 -3.60 -25.77 10.23
CA THR A 31 -4.19 -24.45 10.06
C THR A 31 -3.11 -23.37 10.06
N GLU A 32 -3.12 -22.52 9.05
CA GLU A 32 -2.19 -21.40 8.89
C GLU A 32 -2.97 -20.09 8.70
N THR A 33 -2.46 -18.98 9.24
CA THR A 33 -3.01 -17.64 9.02
C THR A 33 -2.06 -16.83 8.15
N ALA A 34 -2.58 -16.19 7.10
CA ALA A 34 -1.77 -15.42 6.17
C ALA A 34 -2.47 -14.15 5.70
N ARG A 35 -1.70 -13.10 5.40
CA ARG A 35 -2.26 -11.87 4.81
C ARG A 35 -2.79 -12.15 3.41
N VAL A 36 -2.08 -12.96 2.63
CA VAL A 36 -2.39 -13.28 1.24
C VAL A 36 -2.53 -14.79 1.01
N VAL A 37 -3.45 -15.16 0.13
CA VAL A 37 -3.53 -16.50 -0.45
C VAL A 37 -3.21 -16.46 -1.94
N ILE A 38 -2.37 -17.39 -2.39
CA ILE A 38 -2.09 -17.64 -3.81
C ILE A 38 -2.63 -19.02 -4.18
N ASP A 39 -3.72 -19.08 -4.90
CA ASP A 39 -4.31 -20.33 -5.37
C ASP A 39 -3.65 -20.80 -6.68
N ALA A 40 -2.81 -21.83 -6.59
CA ALA A 40 -2.10 -22.43 -7.72
C ALA A 40 -2.86 -23.62 -8.34
N ARG A 41 -4.09 -23.91 -7.91
CA ARG A 41 -4.90 -25.01 -8.45
C ARG A 41 -5.28 -24.71 -9.89
N ARG A 42 -5.15 -25.73 -10.74
CA ARG A 42 -5.41 -25.59 -12.19
C ARG A 42 -6.87 -25.28 -12.43
N SER A 43 -7.13 -24.35 -13.34
CA SER A 43 -8.49 -24.00 -13.75
C SER A 43 -8.54 -23.62 -15.22
N ARG A 44 -9.68 -23.84 -15.87
CA ARG A 44 -9.96 -23.30 -17.21
C ARG A 44 -10.16 -21.78 -17.17
N ASP A 45 -10.51 -21.24 -16.01
CA ASP A 45 -10.61 -19.81 -15.79
C ASP A 45 -9.23 -19.22 -15.47
N ALA A 46 -8.61 -18.54 -16.45
CA ALA A 46 -7.27 -17.96 -16.34
C ALA A 46 -7.17 -16.67 -15.49
N THR A 47 -8.20 -16.36 -14.71
CA THR A 47 -8.26 -15.15 -13.88
C THR A 47 -7.25 -15.20 -12.75
N VAL A 48 -6.52 -14.10 -12.56
CA VAL A 48 -5.54 -13.93 -11.47
C VAL A 48 -6.17 -13.30 -10.24
N ALA A 49 -7.09 -12.35 -10.38
CA ALA A 49 -7.84 -11.78 -9.25
C ALA A 49 -9.26 -11.37 -9.67
N VAL A 50 -10.19 -11.35 -8.72
CA VAL A 50 -11.60 -10.97 -8.94
C VAL A 50 -12.08 -10.05 -7.83
N HIS A 51 -13.12 -9.28 -8.15
CA HIS A 51 -13.86 -8.55 -7.12
C HIS A 51 -14.54 -9.51 -6.14
N GLY A 52 -14.65 -9.11 -4.88
CA GLY A 52 -15.21 -9.91 -3.79
C GLY A 52 -14.22 -10.87 -3.15
N MET A 53 -13.00 -11.03 -3.68
CA MET A 53 -11.95 -11.91 -3.14
C MET A 53 -10.71 -11.10 -2.75
N PRO A 54 -10.71 -10.46 -1.57
CA PRO A 54 -9.58 -9.65 -1.11
C PRO A 54 -8.36 -10.50 -0.80
N ASN A 55 -7.17 -9.95 -1.00
CA ASN A 55 -5.88 -10.57 -0.72
C ASN A 55 -5.71 -11.98 -1.32
N HIS A 56 -6.46 -12.29 -2.38
CA HIS A 56 -6.48 -13.59 -3.01
C HIS A 56 -6.11 -13.49 -4.48
N PHE A 57 -5.01 -14.14 -4.83
CA PHE A 57 -4.52 -14.23 -6.19
C PHE A 57 -4.54 -15.68 -6.67
N ARG A 58 -4.59 -15.89 -7.98
CA ARG A 58 -4.60 -17.21 -8.60
C ARG A 58 -3.51 -17.32 -9.67
N ILE A 59 -2.95 -18.50 -9.81
CA ILE A 59 -2.03 -18.89 -10.89
C ILE A 59 -2.57 -20.18 -11.55
N PRO A 60 -3.77 -20.13 -12.16
CA PRO A 60 -4.48 -21.33 -12.60
C PRO A 60 -3.93 -21.97 -13.89
N GLY A 61 -2.97 -21.31 -14.55
CA GLY A 61 -2.56 -21.61 -15.93
C GLY A 61 -3.49 -21.00 -16.98
N PRO A 62 -3.22 -21.22 -18.28
CA PRO A 62 -2.10 -22.01 -18.80
C PRO A 62 -0.75 -21.25 -18.80
N ASP A 63 -0.75 -19.91 -18.88
CA ASP A 63 0.48 -19.09 -18.87
C ASP A 63 0.91 -18.79 -17.43
N VAL A 64 1.39 -19.82 -16.74
CA VAL A 64 1.82 -19.76 -15.33
C VAL A 64 2.88 -18.68 -15.13
N GLU A 65 3.87 -18.59 -16.02
CA GLU A 65 4.95 -17.62 -15.89
C GLU A 65 4.44 -16.17 -15.90
N ARG A 66 3.55 -15.82 -16.85
CA ARG A 66 2.98 -14.46 -16.89
C ARG A 66 2.07 -14.20 -15.71
N GLN A 67 1.30 -15.20 -15.27
CA GLN A 67 0.46 -15.09 -14.09
C GLN A 67 1.30 -14.86 -12.83
N SER A 68 2.36 -15.64 -12.60
CA SER A 68 3.31 -15.45 -11.50
C SER A 68 3.93 -14.05 -11.50
N ARG A 69 4.38 -13.54 -12.66
CA ARG A 69 4.91 -12.17 -12.78
C ARG A 69 3.85 -11.11 -12.46
N LEU A 70 2.60 -11.33 -12.85
CA LEU A 70 1.51 -10.41 -12.49
C LEU A 70 1.24 -10.44 -10.98
N VAL A 71 1.17 -11.63 -10.38
CA VAL A 71 0.97 -11.82 -8.94
C VAL A 71 2.09 -11.13 -8.17
N GLN A 72 3.37 -11.34 -8.53
CA GLN A 72 4.50 -10.64 -7.90
C GLN A 72 4.33 -9.12 -7.94
N ARG A 73 3.97 -8.53 -9.08
CA ARG A 73 3.73 -7.08 -9.14
C ARG A 73 2.55 -6.62 -8.28
N CYS A 74 1.53 -7.46 -8.08
CA CYS A 74 0.44 -7.17 -7.14
C CYS A 74 0.91 -7.23 -5.69
N LEU A 75 1.77 -8.21 -5.35
CA LEU A 75 2.38 -8.30 -4.01
C LEU A 75 3.26 -7.09 -3.74
N ASP A 76 4.13 -6.70 -4.68
CA ASP A 76 4.97 -5.52 -4.50
C ASP A 76 4.13 -4.24 -4.38
N LEU A 77 3.01 -4.15 -5.12
CA LEU A 77 2.06 -3.05 -5.01
C LEU A 77 1.46 -2.99 -3.60
N PHE A 78 1.08 -4.14 -3.06
CA PHE A 78 0.43 -4.27 -1.77
C PHE A 78 1.39 -4.01 -0.60
N GLU A 79 2.62 -4.52 -0.68
CA GLU A 79 3.67 -4.24 0.31
C GLU A 79 4.04 -2.75 0.31
N ARG A 80 4.30 -2.15 -0.85
CA ARG A 80 4.64 -0.73 -0.94
C ARG A 80 3.51 0.20 -0.51
N SER A 81 2.26 -0.27 -0.50
CA SER A 81 1.14 0.58 -0.11
C SER A 81 0.89 0.64 1.40
N GLY A 82 1.48 -0.27 2.19
CA GLY A 82 1.18 -0.41 3.62
C GLY A 82 -0.27 -0.83 3.89
N ALA A 83 -0.98 -1.33 2.87
CA ALA A 83 -2.40 -1.68 3.01
C ALA A 83 -2.53 -3.05 3.69
N THR A 84 -3.67 -3.28 4.35
CA THR A 84 -4.03 -4.60 4.89
C THR A 84 -5.02 -5.35 4.00
N ARG A 85 -5.62 -4.66 3.02
CA ARG A 85 -6.53 -5.19 2.00
C ARG A 85 -6.15 -4.70 0.61
N ILE A 86 -5.99 -5.63 -0.32
CA ILE A 86 -5.97 -5.40 -1.77
C ILE A 86 -7.11 -6.18 -2.41
N GLU A 87 -7.99 -5.50 -3.14
CA GLU A 87 -9.14 -6.13 -3.78
C GLU A 87 -9.30 -5.66 -5.22
N ALA A 88 -9.49 -6.60 -6.15
CA ALA A 88 -9.63 -6.22 -7.55
C ALA A 88 -10.97 -5.50 -7.78
N LYS A 89 -10.95 -4.43 -8.59
CA LYS A 89 -12.17 -3.70 -8.99
C LYS A 89 -13.04 -4.50 -9.96
N SER A 90 -12.40 -5.42 -10.69
CA SER A 90 -13.01 -6.29 -11.69
C SER A 90 -12.09 -7.49 -11.95
N ARG A 91 -12.44 -8.34 -12.90
CA ARG A 91 -11.63 -9.50 -13.29
C ARG A 91 -10.25 -9.08 -13.81
N VAL A 92 -9.19 -9.59 -13.19
CA VAL A 92 -7.81 -9.32 -13.55
C VAL A 92 -7.19 -10.52 -14.26
N LEU A 93 -6.90 -10.35 -15.54
CA LEU A 93 -6.17 -11.31 -16.36
C LEU A 93 -4.70 -10.89 -16.55
N ALA A 94 -3.85 -11.91 -16.70
CA ALA A 94 -2.47 -11.77 -17.14
C ALA A 94 -2.42 -11.60 -18.66
N THR A 95 -2.51 -10.36 -19.14
CA THR A 95 -2.44 -10.04 -20.58
C THR A 95 -1.08 -9.45 -20.95
N ARG A 96 -0.68 -9.60 -22.22
CA ARG A 96 0.52 -8.95 -22.76
C ARG A 96 0.37 -7.42 -22.79
N TRP A 97 -0.85 -6.95 -23.07
CA TRP A 97 -1.19 -5.53 -23.17
C TRP A 97 -2.31 -5.22 -22.17
N PRO A 98 -1.97 -4.86 -20.91
CA PRO A 98 -3.00 -4.51 -19.93
C PRO A 98 -3.64 -3.16 -20.30
N PRO A 99 -4.96 -3.02 -20.20
CA PRO A 99 -5.66 -1.80 -20.60
C PRO A 99 -5.48 -0.64 -19.60
N LEU A 100 -5.09 -0.94 -18.36
CA LEU A 100 -4.90 0.03 -17.28
C LEU A 100 -3.61 -0.26 -16.51
N PRO A 101 -2.98 0.78 -15.92
CA PRO A 101 -1.94 0.61 -14.90
C PRO A 101 -2.40 -0.32 -13.77
N LEU A 102 -1.48 -1.07 -13.19
CA LEU A 102 -1.83 -2.10 -12.21
C LEU A 102 -2.59 -1.54 -11.00
N ALA A 103 -2.11 -0.43 -10.42
CA ALA A 103 -2.72 0.20 -9.24
C ALA A 103 -4.19 0.59 -9.45
N GLN A 104 -4.55 1.03 -10.66
CA GLN A 104 -5.93 1.44 -10.97
C GLN A 104 -6.91 0.26 -11.00
N ARG A 105 -6.41 -0.97 -11.10
CA ARG A 105 -7.22 -2.20 -11.15
C ARG A 105 -7.62 -2.72 -9.77
N PHE A 106 -7.12 -2.11 -8.70
CA PHE A 106 -7.35 -2.56 -7.32
C PHE A 106 -7.84 -1.41 -6.41
N HIS A 107 -8.67 -1.76 -5.44
CA HIS A 107 -8.87 -1.00 -4.22
C HIS A 107 -7.81 -1.44 -3.20
N LEU A 108 -7.10 -0.47 -2.63
CA LEU A 108 -6.15 -0.67 -1.54
C LEU A 108 -6.74 0.01 -0.31
N THR A 109 -6.96 -0.76 0.74
CA THR A 109 -7.50 -0.27 2.02
C THR A 109 -6.60 -0.79 3.13
N GLY A 110 -6.24 0.07 4.05
CA GLY A 110 -5.59 -0.30 5.30
C GLY A 110 -6.27 0.45 6.42
N ASP A 111 -6.33 -0.14 7.60
CA ASP A 111 -6.48 0.68 8.80
C ASP A 111 -5.29 1.65 8.81
N VAL A 112 -5.59 2.95 8.90
CA VAL A 112 -4.54 3.92 9.25
C VAL A 112 -3.95 3.38 10.54
N PRO A 113 -2.67 2.97 10.57
CA PRO A 113 -2.16 2.34 11.77
C PRO A 113 -2.26 3.37 12.88
N ALA A 114 -3.01 3.03 13.91
CA ALA A 114 -2.89 3.68 15.19
C ALA A 114 -1.51 3.30 15.75
N GLY A 115 -0.47 4.02 15.33
CA GLY A 115 0.78 4.13 16.09
C GLY A 115 2.09 3.72 15.42
N GLU A 116 2.12 2.98 14.31
CA GLU A 116 3.39 2.44 13.77
C GLU A 116 3.84 3.00 12.40
N ASP A 117 2.98 3.14 11.37
CA ASP A 117 3.37 3.80 10.09
C ASP A 117 3.18 5.33 10.13
N ILE A 118 3.26 5.90 11.32
CA ILE A 118 3.26 7.34 11.54
C ILE A 118 4.66 7.71 12.01
N TYR A 119 5.42 8.37 11.14
CA TYR A 119 6.62 9.06 11.58
C TYR A 119 6.21 10.20 12.53
N ASP A 120 6.66 10.19 13.78
CA ASP A 120 6.49 11.30 14.73
C ASP A 120 7.85 11.64 15.35
N GLY A 121 8.53 12.63 14.77
CA GLY A 121 9.93 12.88 15.09
C GLY A 121 10.49 14.18 14.54
N PRO A 122 11.79 14.43 14.76
CA PRO A 122 12.48 15.62 14.26
C PRO A 122 12.57 15.62 12.73
N ALA A 123 12.38 16.76 12.09
CA ALA A 123 12.57 16.91 10.65
C ALA A 123 13.18 18.28 10.36
N THR A 124 13.53 18.53 9.10
CA THR A 124 13.83 19.90 8.66
C THR A 124 12.97 20.29 7.47
N VAL A 125 12.51 21.55 7.46
CA VAL A 125 11.85 22.18 6.31
C VAL A 125 12.78 23.27 5.80
N ASN A 126 13.33 23.10 4.59
CA ASN A 126 14.37 23.98 4.04
C ASN A 126 15.54 24.19 5.03
N GLY A 127 15.95 23.13 5.74
CA GLY A 127 17.02 23.18 6.75
C GLY A 127 16.60 23.70 8.14
N ILE A 128 15.35 24.13 8.32
CA ILE A 128 14.84 24.62 9.61
C ILE A 128 14.27 23.45 10.41
N VAL A 129 14.77 23.26 11.63
CA VAL A 129 14.34 22.17 12.53
C VAL A 129 12.88 22.34 12.92
N VAL A 130 12.11 21.27 12.75
CA VAL A 130 10.69 21.15 13.12
C VAL A 130 10.43 19.79 13.73
N ARG A 131 9.25 19.61 14.34
CA ARG A 131 8.69 18.27 14.59
C ARG A 131 7.70 17.93 13.50
N ALA A 132 7.80 16.75 12.92
CA ALA A 132 6.90 16.28 11.88
C ALA A 132 6.12 15.05 12.37
N ARG A 133 4.82 15.02 12.07
CA ARG A 133 3.97 13.84 12.18
C ARG A 133 3.46 13.48 10.79
N LEU A 134 3.99 12.43 10.17
CA LEU A 134 3.78 12.08 8.76
C LEU A 134 3.24 10.66 8.62
N SER A 135 2.37 10.45 7.65
CA SER A 135 1.94 9.13 7.20
C SER A 135 1.69 9.15 5.70
N GLY A 136 1.57 7.98 5.07
CA GLY A 136 1.29 7.92 3.64
C GLY A 136 0.58 6.64 3.23
N HIS A 137 0.18 6.62 1.96
CA HIS A 137 -0.50 5.50 1.33
C HIS A 137 -0.24 5.54 -0.17
N LEU A 138 -0.32 4.38 -0.83
CA LEU A 138 -0.31 4.35 -2.29
C LEU A 138 -1.68 4.76 -2.84
N ALA A 139 -1.74 5.84 -3.62
CA ALA A 139 -2.97 6.24 -4.26
C ALA A 139 -3.21 5.38 -5.51
N ALA A 140 -4.31 4.62 -5.51
CA ALA A 140 -4.68 3.76 -6.63
C ALA A 140 -4.93 4.53 -7.95
N ILE A 141 -5.24 5.83 -7.86
CA ILE A 141 -5.56 6.67 -9.02
C ILE A 141 -4.36 6.89 -9.94
N ASP A 142 -3.17 7.11 -9.37
CA ASP A 142 -1.95 7.40 -10.14
C ASP A 142 -0.82 6.40 -9.88
N GLY A 143 -1.02 5.45 -8.96
CA GLY A 143 -0.04 4.45 -8.59
C GLY A 143 1.18 5.02 -7.87
N ARG A 144 1.08 6.23 -7.32
CA ARG A 144 2.16 6.88 -6.56
C ARG A 144 1.89 6.77 -5.07
N TYR A 145 2.96 6.75 -4.28
CA TYR A 145 2.85 6.87 -2.84
C TYR A 145 2.59 8.34 -2.51
N HIS A 146 1.48 8.64 -1.85
CA HIS A 146 1.14 9.99 -1.38
C HIS A 146 1.28 9.99 0.12
N TRP A 147 2.03 10.96 0.62
CA TRP A 147 2.22 11.13 2.05
C TRP A 147 1.79 12.53 2.47
N ARG A 148 1.27 12.63 3.68
CA ARG A 148 0.74 13.85 4.28
C ARG A 148 1.06 13.85 5.76
N GLY A 149 1.10 15.02 6.34
CA GLY A 149 1.20 15.15 7.77
C GLY A 149 1.12 16.57 8.26
N THR A 150 1.58 16.77 9.48
CA THR A 150 1.75 18.08 10.08
C THR A 150 3.20 18.33 10.43
N VAL A 151 3.63 19.58 10.32
CA VAL A 151 4.88 20.06 10.88
C VAL A 151 4.59 21.15 11.89
N SER A 152 5.26 21.12 13.04
CA SER A 152 5.18 22.14 14.09
C SER A 152 6.57 22.66 14.42
N GLY A 153 6.66 23.98 14.57
CA GLY A 153 7.92 24.71 14.76
C GLY A 153 7.85 26.12 14.17
N GLU A 154 8.89 26.90 14.43
CA GLU A 154 8.98 28.28 13.95
C GLU A 154 9.46 28.35 12.50
N LEU A 155 8.54 28.21 11.55
CA LEU A 155 8.83 28.45 10.13
C LEU A 155 8.75 29.95 9.81
N PRO A 156 9.62 30.51 8.95
CA PRO A 156 9.55 31.91 8.50
C PRO A 156 8.18 32.29 7.92
N ALA A 157 7.77 33.54 8.12
CA ALA A 157 6.46 34.06 7.69
C ALA A 157 6.14 33.78 6.21
N GLU A 158 7.16 33.80 5.34
CA GLU A 158 7.03 33.55 3.91
C GLU A 158 6.63 32.10 3.55
N LEU A 159 6.97 31.14 4.42
CA LEU A 159 6.57 29.74 4.27
C LEU A 159 5.19 29.45 4.87
N ARG A 160 4.64 30.37 5.68
CA ARG A 160 3.34 30.21 6.35
C ARG A 160 2.14 30.44 5.43
N LYS A 161 2.36 31.10 4.29
CA LYS A 161 1.31 31.32 3.28
C LYS A 161 1.12 30.01 2.50
N GLY A 162 -0.11 29.50 2.47
CA GLY A 162 -0.42 28.19 1.89
C GLY A 162 0.04 28.00 0.44
N GLY A 163 0.34 26.75 0.08
CA GLY A 163 0.69 26.33 -1.28
C GLY A 163 2.18 26.40 -1.64
N ARG A 164 3.10 26.54 -0.67
CA ARG A 164 4.54 26.72 -0.94
C ARG A 164 5.28 25.40 -1.10
N ALA A 165 6.07 25.29 -2.16
CA ALA A 165 7.04 24.22 -2.34
C ALA A 165 8.17 24.35 -1.31
N VAL A 166 8.54 23.25 -0.67
CA VAL A 166 9.61 23.16 0.31
C VAL A 166 10.37 21.85 0.12
N THR A 167 11.58 21.76 0.65
CA THR A 167 12.30 20.51 0.85
C THR A 167 12.06 20.05 2.28
N LEU A 168 11.51 18.85 2.44
CA LEU A 168 11.35 18.20 3.74
C LEU A 168 12.46 17.15 3.89
N ALA A 169 13.13 17.14 5.03
CA ALA A 169 14.15 16.14 5.34
C ALA A 169 13.86 15.43 6.67
N VAL A 170 14.02 14.11 6.66
CA VAL A 170 14.01 13.25 7.86
C VAL A 170 15.24 12.36 7.79
N ASP A 171 16.04 12.29 8.86
CA ASP A 171 17.28 11.49 8.93
C ASP A 171 18.21 11.63 7.70
N GLY A 172 18.30 12.84 7.15
CA GLY A 172 19.12 13.16 5.97
C GLY A 172 18.52 12.79 4.61
N ARG A 173 17.33 12.16 4.55
CA ARG A 173 16.59 11.94 3.31
C ARG A 173 15.75 13.15 2.96
N GLU A 174 16.12 13.82 1.87
CA GLU A 174 15.43 15.03 1.38
C GLU A 174 14.44 14.71 0.27
N VAL A 175 13.24 15.27 0.37
CA VAL A 175 12.19 15.13 -0.65
C VAL A 175 11.50 16.46 -0.92
N PRO A 176 11.02 16.69 -2.17
CA PRO A 176 10.17 17.82 -2.47
C PRO A 176 8.78 17.64 -1.83
N ALA A 177 8.27 18.71 -1.23
CA ALA A 177 7.01 18.73 -0.52
C ALA A 177 6.27 20.06 -0.73
N ARG A 178 5.03 20.15 -0.21
CA ARG A 178 4.25 21.37 -0.22
C ARG A 178 3.60 21.61 1.14
N LEU A 179 3.76 22.82 1.68
CA LEU A 179 2.95 23.30 2.80
C LEU A 179 1.62 23.82 2.26
N THR A 180 0.49 23.32 2.77
CA THR A 180 -0.83 23.65 2.20
C THR A 180 -1.62 24.61 3.07
N GLU A 181 -1.78 24.31 4.35
CA GLU A 181 -2.70 25.01 5.26
C GLU A 181 -2.08 25.12 6.65
N THR A 182 -2.35 26.21 7.37
CA THR A 182 -2.05 26.32 8.80
C THR A 182 -3.09 25.52 9.60
N THR A 183 -2.63 24.73 10.56
CA THR A 183 -3.54 23.96 11.43
C THR A 183 -4.10 24.85 12.55
N PRO A 184 -5.24 24.47 13.15
CA PRO A 184 -5.80 25.19 14.30
C PRO A 184 -4.86 25.30 15.51
N TRP A 185 -3.83 24.45 15.57
CA TRP A 185 -2.86 24.38 16.67
C TRP A 185 -1.53 25.09 16.33
N GLY A 186 -1.49 25.90 15.27
CA GLY A 186 -0.32 26.70 14.91
C GLY A 186 0.78 25.96 14.13
N GLY A 187 0.53 24.72 13.69
CA GLY A 187 1.41 23.98 12.77
C GLY A 187 1.00 24.17 11.31
N TYR A 188 1.58 23.38 10.42
CA TYR A 188 1.29 23.40 8.98
C TYR A 188 1.03 22.00 8.46
N THR A 189 0.02 21.85 7.61
CA THR A 189 -0.14 20.64 6.80
C THR A 189 0.95 20.61 5.74
N VAL A 190 1.62 19.46 5.64
CA VAL A 190 2.58 19.15 4.59
C VAL A 190 2.11 17.96 3.77
N VAL A 191 2.30 18.00 2.46
CA VAL A 191 2.00 16.90 1.53
C VAL A 191 3.15 16.65 0.57
N GLY A 192 3.29 15.42 0.12
CA GLY A 192 4.19 15.05 -0.97
C GLY A 192 3.77 13.75 -1.65
N ALA A 193 4.44 13.45 -2.75
CA ALA A 193 4.20 12.25 -3.55
C ALA A 193 5.52 11.62 -3.95
N GLY A 194 5.52 10.30 -4.16
CA GLY A 194 6.71 9.48 -4.33
C GLY A 194 7.23 8.93 -3.01
N GLU A 195 8.51 8.57 -3.01
CA GLU A 195 9.20 8.03 -1.83
C GLU A 195 9.12 9.05 -0.67
N PRO A 196 8.66 8.65 0.53
CA PRO A 196 8.62 9.53 1.68
C PRO A 196 10.03 9.74 2.28
N PRO A 197 10.23 10.80 3.08
CA PRO A 197 11.51 11.04 3.73
C PRO A 197 11.73 10.16 4.96
N PHE A 198 10.68 9.49 5.46
CA PHE A 198 10.73 8.59 6.62
C PHE A 198 10.79 7.13 6.18
N THR A 199 11.27 6.25 7.07
CA THR A 199 11.30 4.80 6.84
C THR A 199 9.87 4.25 6.87
N LEU A 200 9.53 3.44 5.87
CA LEU A 200 8.29 2.69 5.75
C LEU A 200 8.35 1.38 6.56
#